data_AF-A0A511DNS2-F1
#
_entry.id   AF-A0A511DNS2-F1
#
_cell.length_a   1.000
_cell.length_b   1.000
_cell.length_c   1.000
_cell.angle_alpha   90.00
_cell.angle_beta   90.00
_cell.angle_gamma   90.00
#
_symmetry.space_group_name_H-M   'P 1'
#
loop_
_entity.id
_entity.type
_entity.pdbx_description
1 polymer ?
#
loop_
_entity_poly.entity_id
_entity_poly.type
_entity_poly.pdbx_seq_one_letter_code
_entity_poly.pdbx_strand_id
1 'polypeptide(L)'
;MTPRDLASALAARLDDVVPAGLHVRADGARVVVLRGDAVIGGSAAPRLLDGDPGDRQVATAAYATINAVQEVVAHSVASPWPARTGARPVPQARLDGRVLRAWYGPTERPVLALDPVPVR
;
A
#
# COMPACT_ATOMS: atom_id res chain seq x y z
N MET A 1 -0.62 -15.01 8.04
CA MET A 1 -0.86 -14.16 6.86
C MET A 1 -0.08 -14.63 5.63
N THR A 2 -0.77 -14.90 4.53
CA THR A 2 -0.14 -15.29 3.24
C THR A 2 0.13 -14.07 2.33
N PRO A 3 0.93 -14.20 1.25
CA PRO A 3 1.07 -13.18 0.21
C PRO A 3 -0.25 -12.65 -0.36
N ARG A 4 -1.24 -13.54 -0.56
CA ARG A 4 -2.54 -13.17 -1.12
C ARG A 4 -3.37 -12.38 -0.12
N ASP A 5 -3.33 -12.77 1.15
CA ASP A 5 -4.05 -12.05 2.22
C ASP A 5 -3.51 -10.63 2.37
N LEU A 6 -2.18 -10.47 2.39
CA LEU A 6 -1.56 -9.15 2.47
C LEU A 6 -1.93 -8.29 1.25
N ALA A 7 -1.84 -8.86 0.04
CA ALA A 7 -2.20 -8.15 -1.20
C ALA A 7 -3.67 -7.70 -1.18
N SER A 8 -4.60 -8.61 -0.84
CA SER A 8 -6.04 -8.33 -0.75
C SER A 8 -6.34 -7.23 0.27
N ALA A 9 -5.77 -7.35 1.47
CA ALA A 9 -6.04 -6.39 2.53
C ALA A 9 -5.47 -5.00 2.22
N LEU A 10 -4.23 -4.90 1.72
CA LEU A 10 -3.65 -3.61 1.33
C LEU A 10 -4.37 -3.00 0.14
N ALA A 11 -4.75 -3.80 -0.87
CA ALA A 11 -5.49 -3.31 -2.01
C ALA A 11 -6.81 -2.66 -1.59
N ALA A 12 -7.57 -3.30 -0.69
CA ALA A 12 -8.81 -2.74 -0.17
C ALA A 12 -8.57 -1.38 0.51
N ARG A 13 -7.59 -1.28 1.41
CA ARG A 13 -7.32 0.00 2.11
C ARG A 13 -6.78 1.10 1.21
N LEU A 14 -6.09 0.73 0.14
CA LEU A 14 -5.57 1.68 -0.84
C LEU A 14 -6.69 2.15 -1.80
N ASP A 15 -7.60 1.27 -2.20
CA ASP A 15 -8.73 1.62 -3.08
C ASP A 15 -9.63 2.70 -2.44
N ASP A 16 -9.80 2.64 -1.11
CA ASP A 16 -10.58 3.62 -0.35
C ASP A 16 -10.01 5.05 -0.38
N VAL A 17 -8.71 5.21 -0.69
CA VAL A 17 -7.99 6.48 -0.51
C VAL A 17 -7.33 7.01 -1.78
N VAL A 18 -7.32 6.23 -2.86
CA VAL A 18 -6.79 6.72 -4.15
C VAL A 18 -7.72 7.78 -4.75
N PRO A 19 -7.18 8.73 -5.53
CA PRO A 19 -8.00 9.74 -6.21
C PRO A 19 -9.05 9.12 -7.14
N ALA A 20 -10.16 9.83 -7.34
CA ALA A 20 -11.21 9.42 -8.26
C ALA A 20 -10.67 9.11 -9.67
N GLY A 21 -11.23 8.07 -10.29
CA GLY A 21 -10.78 7.56 -11.60
C GLY A 21 -9.58 6.62 -11.54
N LEU A 22 -9.02 6.38 -10.35
CA LEU A 22 -8.08 5.31 -10.08
C LEU A 22 -8.72 4.27 -9.16
N HIS A 23 -8.31 3.02 -9.33
CA HIS A 23 -8.69 1.92 -8.46
C HIS A 23 -7.46 1.12 -8.06
N VAL A 24 -7.52 0.45 -6.92
CA VAL A 24 -6.51 -0.50 -6.46
C VAL A 24 -7.17 -1.85 -6.21
N ARG A 25 -6.60 -2.91 -6.78
CA ARG A 25 -7.13 -4.28 -6.61
C ARG A 25 -6.00 -5.25 -6.32
N ALA A 26 -6.34 -6.37 -5.71
CA ALA A 26 -5.44 -7.51 -5.64
C ALA A 26 -5.55 -8.36 -6.90
N ASP A 27 -4.42 -8.75 -7.46
CA ASP A 27 -4.26 -9.73 -8.53
C ASP A 27 -3.39 -10.87 -8.00
N GLY A 28 -4.04 -11.84 -7.36
CA GLY A 28 -3.36 -12.89 -6.59
C GLY A 28 -2.51 -12.29 -5.46
N ALA A 29 -1.19 -12.50 -5.54
CA ALA A 29 -0.21 -11.97 -4.59
C ALA A 29 0.40 -10.63 -5.03
N ARG A 30 -0.30 -9.89 -5.90
CA ARG A 30 0.09 -8.55 -6.36
C ARG A 30 -1.00 -7.56 -5.97
N VAL A 31 -0.60 -6.31 -5.78
CA VAL A 31 -1.50 -5.16 -5.73
C VAL A 31 -1.33 -4.40 -7.03
N VAL A 32 -2.41 -4.14 -7.75
CA VAL A 32 -2.40 -3.44 -9.04
C VAL A 32 -3.21 -2.16 -8.95
N VAL A 33 -2.74 -1.11 -9.64
CA VAL A 33 -3.46 0.15 -9.81
C VAL A 33 -4.07 0.17 -11.19
N LEU A 34 -5.35 0.53 -11.27
CA LEU A 34 -6.11 0.60 -12.51
C LEU A 34 -6.58 2.03 -12.81
N ARG A 35 -6.75 2.32 -14.10
CA ARG A 35 -7.52 3.46 -14.61
C ARG A 35 -8.54 2.91 -15.60
N GLY A 36 -9.83 2.95 -15.22
CA GLY A 36 -10.83 2.09 -15.86
C GLY A 36 -10.47 0.62 -15.64
N ASP A 37 -10.46 -0.18 -16.71
CA ASP A 37 -10.08 -1.60 -16.65
C ASP A 37 -8.60 -1.86 -16.95
N ALA A 38 -7.83 -0.83 -17.30
CA ALA A 38 -6.42 -0.97 -17.64
C ALA A 38 -5.54 -0.94 -16.38
N VAL A 39 -4.69 -1.95 -16.21
CA VAL A 39 -3.63 -1.94 -15.19
C VAL A 39 -2.51 -0.99 -15.62
N ILE A 40 -2.24 0.02 -14.80
CA ILE A 40 -1.22 1.05 -15.07
C ILE A 40 0.02 0.93 -14.18
N GLY A 41 0.04 -0.02 -13.26
CA GLY A 41 1.18 -0.29 -12.37
C GLY A 41 0.76 -1.08 -11.14
N GLY A 42 1.66 -1.16 -10.15
CA GLY A 42 1.39 -1.86 -8.90
C GLY A 42 2.65 -2.42 -8.24
N SER A 43 2.47 -3.40 -7.36
CA SER A 43 3.53 -4.07 -6.63
C SER A 43 3.32 -5.58 -6.56
N ALA A 44 4.42 -6.33 -6.65
CA ALA A 44 4.46 -7.75 -6.33
C ALA A 44 5.11 -8.04 -4.96
N ALA A 45 5.38 -7.00 -4.16
CA ALA A 45 6.04 -7.12 -2.86
C ALA A 45 5.34 -8.06 -1.85
N PRO A 46 4.01 -8.31 -1.89
CA PRO A 46 3.42 -9.32 -1.02
C PRO A 46 3.99 -10.73 -1.24
N ARG A 47 4.56 -11.02 -2.42
CA ARG A 47 5.26 -12.29 -2.71
C ARG A 47 6.55 -12.48 -1.91
N LEU A 48 7.02 -11.46 -1.19
CA LEU A 48 8.16 -11.58 -0.28
C LEU A 48 7.81 -12.36 1.00
N LEU A 49 6.52 -12.63 1.24
CA LEU A 49 6.08 -13.47 2.36
C LEU A 49 6.15 -14.95 1.99
N ASP A 50 7.30 -15.57 2.24
CA ASP A 50 7.47 -17.02 2.13
C ASP A 50 7.49 -17.66 3.53
N GLY A 51 6.92 -18.88 3.63
CA GLY A 51 6.93 -19.66 4.88
C GLY A 51 6.12 -19.02 6.01
N ASP A 52 6.76 -18.87 7.18
CA ASP A 52 6.21 -18.21 8.37
C ASP A 52 6.89 -16.83 8.52
N PRO A 53 6.36 -15.78 7.88
CA PRO A 53 7.04 -14.49 7.83
C PRO A 53 6.99 -13.78 9.17
N GLY A 54 8.14 -13.32 9.65
CA GLY A 54 8.21 -12.49 10.84
C GLY A 54 7.67 -11.07 10.61
N ASP A 55 7.39 -10.37 11.70
CA ASP A 55 6.84 -9.00 11.71
C ASP A 55 7.56 -8.03 10.77
N ARG A 56 8.89 -8.09 10.74
CA ARG A 56 9.73 -7.25 9.87
C ARG A 56 9.50 -7.54 8.39
N GLN A 57 9.31 -8.80 8.00
CA GLN A 57 9.04 -9.18 6.61
C GLN A 57 7.67 -8.67 6.17
N VAL A 58 6.65 -8.83 7.03
CA VAL A 58 5.30 -8.29 6.79
C VAL A 58 5.33 -6.78 6.63
N ALA A 59 5.99 -6.07 7.56
CA ALA A 59 6.13 -4.61 7.47
C ALA A 59 6.90 -4.17 6.20
N THR A 60 7.94 -4.91 5.82
CA THR A 60 8.74 -4.61 4.60
C THR A 60 7.93 -4.80 3.33
N ALA A 61 7.18 -5.91 3.23
CA ALA A 61 6.30 -6.18 2.09
C ALA A 61 5.19 -5.12 1.99
N ALA A 62 4.62 -4.71 3.12
CA ALA A 62 3.62 -3.64 3.18
C ALA A 62 4.19 -2.29 2.75
N TYR A 63 5.35 -1.89 3.29
CA TYR A 63 6.07 -0.68 2.89
C TYR A 63 6.32 -0.64 1.38
N ALA A 64 6.89 -1.70 0.82
CA ALA A 64 7.21 -1.77 -0.60
C ALA A 64 5.95 -1.73 -1.48
N THR A 65 4.84 -2.29 -0.99
CA THR A 65 3.54 -2.23 -1.68
C THR A 65 3.00 -0.80 -1.73
N ILE A 66 2.90 -0.12 -0.58
CA ILE A 66 2.33 1.23 -0.51
C ILE A 66 3.24 2.26 -1.21
N ASN A 67 4.57 2.06 -1.23
CA ASN A 67 5.49 2.93 -1.98
C ASN A 67 5.24 2.85 -3.48
N ALA A 68 5.17 1.63 -4.03
CA ALA A 68 4.95 1.43 -5.46
C ALA A 68 3.57 1.96 -5.90
N VAL A 69 2.53 1.76 -5.09
CA VAL A 69 1.20 2.35 -5.39
C VAL A 69 1.27 3.87 -5.36
N GLN A 70 1.99 4.46 -4.41
CA GLN A 70 2.18 5.91 -4.35
C GLN A 70 2.90 6.46 -5.59
N GLU A 71 3.92 5.76 -6.06
CA GLU A 71 4.63 6.14 -7.29
C GLU A 71 3.70 6.15 -8.51
N VAL A 72 2.91 5.10 -8.68
CA VAL A 72 1.96 4.99 -9.79
C VAL A 72 0.88 6.07 -9.69
N VAL A 73 0.28 6.26 -8.52
CA VAL A 73 -0.76 7.28 -8.32
C VAL A 73 -0.20 8.67 -8.55
N ALA A 74 0.91 9.03 -7.90
CA ALA A 74 1.53 10.34 -8.02
C ALA A 74 1.92 10.68 -9.47
N HIS A 75 2.46 9.70 -10.20
CA HIS A 75 2.74 9.84 -11.63
C HIS A 75 1.44 10.04 -12.44
N SER A 76 0.42 9.21 -12.17
CA SER A 76 -0.85 9.20 -12.90
C SER A 76 -1.67 10.49 -12.74
N VAL A 77 -1.55 11.16 -11.58
CA VAL A 77 -2.23 12.44 -11.29
C VAL A 77 -1.30 13.66 -11.40
N ALA A 78 -0.04 13.47 -11.78
CA ALA A 78 0.98 14.52 -11.88
C ALA A 78 1.08 15.41 -10.61
N SER A 79 1.00 14.80 -9.42
CA SER A 79 0.92 15.49 -8.13
C SER A 79 1.57 14.64 -7.03
N PRO A 80 2.13 15.23 -5.95
CA PRO A 80 2.86 14.51 -4.89
C PRO A 80 1.96 13.71 -3.93
N TRP A 81 1.01 12.95 -4.46
CA TRP A 81 0.04 12.17 -3.68
C TRP A 81 0.71 11.31 -2.58
N PRO A 82 0.11 11.20 -1.38
CA PRO A 82 -1.15 11.83 -0.94
C PRO A 82 -1.02 13.29 -0.49
N ALA A 83 0.17 13.90 -0.55
CA ALA A 83 0.26 15.34 -0.33
C ALA A 83 -0.37 16.13 -1.50
N ARG A 84 -0.80 17.35 -1.22
CA ARG A 84 -1.35 18.27 -2.23
C ARG A 84 -0.28 19.15 -2.88
N THR A 85 0.83 19.37 -2.18
CA THR A 85 1.93 20.26 -2.60
C THR A 85 3.25 19.80 -2.01
N GLY A 86 4.37 20.23 -2.59
CA GLY A 86 5.70 19.98 -2.06
C GLY A 86 6.21 18.56 -2.34
N ALA A 87 7.04 18.04 -1.44
CA ALA A 87 7.62 16.72 -1.58
C ALA A 87 6.60 15.61 -1.31
N ARG A 88 6.79 14.48 -1.99
CA ARG A 88 6.00 13.27 -1.76
C ARG A 88 6.27 12.72 -0.35
N PRO A 89 5.23 12.49 0.48
CA PRO A 89 5.43 12.04 1.85
C PRO A 89 5.95 10.59 1.88
N VAL A 90 6.93 10.32 2.74
CA VAL A 90 7.61 9.01 2.79
C VAL A 90 6.66 7.92 3.28
N PRO A 91 6.50 6.78 2.57
CA PRO A 91 5.71 5.66 3.03
C PRO A 91 6.33 5.01 4.28
N GLN A 92 5.50 4.47 5.14
CA GLN A 92 5.90 3.76 6.35
C GLN A 92 4.93 2.61 6.60
N ALA A 93 5.44 1.51 7.15
CA ALA A 93 4.61 0.40 7.60
C ALA A 93 5.23 -0.26 8.83
N ARG A 94 4.36 -0.72 9.74
CA ARG A 94 4.73 -1.40 10.98
C ARG A 94 3.71 -2.45 11.34
N LEU A 95 4.20 -3.60 11.80
CA LEU A 95 3.37 -4.63 12.43
C LEU A 95 3.46 -4.46 13.95
N ASP A 96 2.32 -4.22 14.59
CA ASP A 96 2.21 -4.15 16.04
C ASP A 96 1.36 -5.33 16.53
N GLY A 97 2.04 -6.41 16.91
CA GLY A 97 1.39 -7.68 17.23
C GLY A 97 0.62 -8.22 16.03
N ARG A 98 -0.72 -8.20 16.10
CA ARG A 98 -1.61 -8.72 15.03
C ARG A 98 -2.27 -7.62 14.21
N VAL A 99 -1.70 -6.42 14.20
CA VAL A 99 -2.25 -5.29 13.45
C VAL A 99 -1.16 -4.63 12.61
N LEU A 100 -1.33 -4.69 11.29
CA LEU A 100 -0.50 -3.97 10.34
C LEU A 100 -1.02 -2.55 10.19
N ARG A 101 -0.12 -1.58 10.38
CA ARG A 101 -0.35 -0.15 10.18
C ARG A 101 0.53 0.33 9.03
N ALA A 102 -0.04 1.15 8.15
CA ALA A 102 0.65 1.71 7.01
C ALA A 102 0.20 3.17 6.80
N TRP A 103 1.13 4.06 6.50
CA TRP A 103 0.87 5.50 6.37
C TRP A 103 1.91 6.18 5.48
N TYR A 104 1.65 7.43 5.14
CA TYR A 104 2.56 8.31 4.41
C TYR A 104 2.87 9.56 5.23
N GLY A 105 4.15 9.85 5.45
CA GLY A 105 4.64 11.00 6.20
C GLY A 105 5.09 10.66 7.63
N PRO A 106 5.32 11.68 8.48
CA PRO A 106 5.77 11.50 9.87
C PRO A 106 4.77 10.69 10.70
N THR A 107 5.27 9.86 11.62
CA THR A 107 4.43 8.96 12.45
C THR A 107 3.45 9.73 13.34
N GLU A 108 3.88 10.87 13.88
CA GLU A 108 3.09 11.67 14.83
C GLU A 108 1.97 12.44 14.13
N ARG A 109 2.15 12.73 12.85
CA ARG A 109 1.19 13.48 12.03
C ARG A 109 1.25 13.01 10.57
N PRO A 110 0.71 11.83 10.26
CA PRO A 110 0.72 11.31 8.91
C PRO A 110 -0.10 12.21 7.98
N VAL A 111 0.37 12.35 6.74
CA VAL A 111 -0.40 13.02 5.67
C VAL A 111 -1.62 12.17 5.32
N LEU A 112 -1.44 10.85 5.30
CA LEU A 112 -2.49 9.86 5.11
C LEU A 112 -2.11 8.61 5.89
N ALA A 113 -3.02 8.10 6.72
CA ALA A 113 -2.91 6.78 7.34
C ALA A 113 -3.97 5.87 6.71
N LEU A 114 -3.57 4.65 6.36
CA LEU A 114 -4.52 3.62 5.94
C LEU A 114 -5.20 3.05 7.18
N ASP A 115 -6.46 2.63 7.03
CA ASP A 115 -7.13 1.92 8.11
C ASP A 115 -6.32 0.64 8.46
N PRO A 116 -6.24 0.24 9.74
CA PRO A 116 -5.38 -0.87 10.15
C PRO A 116 -5.85 -2.24 9.61
N VAL A 117 -4.90 -3.08 9.20
CA VAL A 117 -5.15 -4.42 8.67
C VAL A 117 -4.91 -5.47 9.76
N PRO A 118 -5.93 -6.26 10.15
CA PRO A 118 -5.72 -7.40 11.04
C PRO A 118 -4.89 -8.50 10.36
N VAL A 119 -3.96 -9.06 11.12
CA VAL A 119 -2.99 -10.04 10.68
C VAL A 119 -3.31 -11.32 11.45
N ARG A 120 -4.02 -12.25 10.81
CA ARG A 120 -4.32 -13.57 11.38
C ARG A 120 -3.38 -14.64 10.82
#